data_AF-A0A1I4HMV0-F1
#
_entry.id   AF-A0A1I4HMV0-F1
#
_cell.length_a   1.000
_cell.length_b   1.000
_cell.length_c   1.000
_cell.angle_alpha   90.00
_cell.angle_beta   90.00
_cell.angle_gamma   90.00
#
_symmetry.space_group_name_H-M   'P 1'
#
loop_
_entity.id
_entity.type
_entity.pdbx_description
1 polymer ?
#
loop_
_entity_poly.entity_id
_entity_poly.type
_entity_poly.pdbx_seq_one_letter_code
_entity_poly.pdbx_strand_id
1 'polypeptide(L)'
;MTDILSPDVVLPAVWQDSLQTGDVVAFRFPHETDGSNDPKVRPALVLDVEETDVGRFASLAYGTSNPRSRKAAYCVDVRSDKDRASTALHRPTRFNAARRVLVSLDHPGFELSAEIGTPVLGRLTGPASDRMHRVRARIHAERDIRRDFLGRHRRNAGGLRPVTVERRSKFRKTKWETINV
;
A
#
# COMPACT_ATOMS: atom_id res chain seq x y z
N MET A 1 -47.28 -32.43 6.33
CA MET A 1 -47.13 -31.04 5.87
C MET A 1 -45.65 -30.72 6.03
N THR A 2 -44.89 -31.02 4.99
CA THR A 2 -43.42 -30.95 4.94
C THR A 2 -43.02 -29.54 4.54
N ASP A 3 -42.29 -28.84 5.41
CA ASP A 3 -41.52 -27.67 5.02
C ASP A 3 -40.04 -28.04 5.10
N ILE A 4 -39.43 -28.23 3.93
CA ILE A 4 -38.01 -28.48 3.75
C ILE A 4 -37.36 -27.10 3.75
N LEU A 5 -36.65 -26.78 4.84
CA LEU A 5 -35.85 -25.55 4.93
C LEU A 5 -34.85 -25.52 3.77
N SER A 6 -34.91 -24.41 3.02
CA SER A 6 -34.10 -24.07 1.85
C SER A 6 -32.64 -24.48 1.97
N PRO A 7 -32.02 -24.97 0.88
CA PRO A 7 -30.59 -25.18 0.84
C PRO A 7 -29.89 -23.83 1.00
N ASP A 8 -28.93 -23.83 1.91
CA ASP A 8 -27.93 -22.79 2.17
C ASP A 8 -27.51 -22.10 0.86
N VAL A 9 -27.96 -20.86 0.67
CA VAL A 9 -27.47 -20.01 -0.42
C VAL A 9 -26.05 -19.61 -0.03
N VAL A 10 -25.08 -20.46 -0.39
CA VAL A 10 -23.67 -20.10 -0.36
C VAL A 10 -23.49 -19.04 -1.46
N LEU A 11 -23.63 -17.77 -1.08
CA LEU A 11 -23.15 -16.67 -1.91
C LEU A 11 -21.67 -16.96 -2.20
N PRO A 12 -21.19 -16.89 -3.46
CA PRO A 12 -19.77 -17.07 -3.73
C PRO A 12 -19.03 -16.05 -2.86
N ALA A 13 -18.17 -16.55 -1.97
CA ALA A 13 -17.34 -15.68 -1.15
C ALA A 13 -16.55 -14.77 -2.09
N VAL A 14 -16.94 -13.50 -2.12
CA VAL A 14 -16.34 -12.47 -2.96
C VAL A 14 -14.90 -12.38 -2.46
N TRP A 15 -13.90 -12.67 -3.31
CA TRP A 15 -12.50 -12.86 -2.88
C TRP A 15 -11.97 -11.70 -2.03
N GLN A 16 -12.54 -10.51 -2.22
CA GLN A 16 -12.35 -9.31 -1.43
C GLN A 16 -12.51 -9.59 0.08
N ASP A 17 -13.53 -10.33 0.51
CA ASP A 17 -13.83 -10.68 1.92
C ASP A 17 -12.78 -11.60 2.53
N SER A 18 -12.19 -12.47 1.71
CA SER A 18 -11.14 -13.38 2.14
C SER A 18 -9.72 -12.81 2.03
N LEU A 19 -9.54 -11.66 1.37
CA LEU A 19 -8.23 -11.08 1.10
C LEU A 19 -7.54 -10.63 2.40
N GLN A 20 -6.31 -11.08 2.60
CA GLN A 20 -5.55 -10.81 3.82
C GLN A 20 -4.11 -10.40 3.52
N THR A 21 -3.50 -9.77 4.53
CA THR A 21 -2.06 -9.50 4.56
C THR A 21 -1.26 -10.77 4.32
N GLY A 22 -0.29 -10.70 3.40
CA GLY A 22 0.53 -11.84 2.99
C GLY A 22 0.03 -12.56 1.74
N ASP A 23 -1.19 -12.29 1.28
CA ASP A 23 -1.66 -12.81 0.00
C ASP A 23 -0.86 -12.22 -1.16
N VAL A 24 -0.61 -13.05 -2.17
CA VAL A 24 -0.03 -12.65 -3.44
C VAL A 24 -1.15 -12.65 -4.46
N VAL A 25 -1.37 -11.53 -5.13
CA VAL A 25 -2.45 -11.32 -6.10
C VAL A 25 -1.91 -10.99 -7.49
N ALA A 26 -2.66 -11.30 -8.53
CA ALA A 26 -2.42 -10.78 -9.87
C ALA A 26 -3.05 -9.40 -10.00
N PHE A 27 -2.21 -8.38 -10.25
CA PHE A 27 -2.67 -7.00 -10.37
C PHE A 27 -2.02 -6.26 -11.54
N ARG A 28 -2.83 -5.48 -12.24
CA ARG A 28 -2.45 -4.58 -13.34
C ARG A 28 -2.06 -3.22 -12.77
N PHE A 29 -0.75 -2.99 -12.63
CA PHE A 29 -0.24 -1.70 -12.12
C PHE A 29 -0.38 -0.59 -13.15
N PRO A 30 -0.84 0.62 -12.77
CA PRO A 30 -0.87 1.77 -13.67
C PRO A 30 0.56 2.13 -14.12
N HIS A 31 0.73 2.48 -15.39
CA HIS A 31 1.99 3.02 -15.90
C HIS A 31 2.11 4.51 -15.57
N GLU A 32 3.33 4.97 -15.28
CA GLU A 32 3.64 6.40 -15.08
C GLU A 32 3.63 7.19 -16.41
N THR A 33 3.46 6.52 -17.55
CA THR A 33 3.53 7.13 -18.88
C THR A 33 2.48 6.49 -19.77
N ASP A 34 1.63 7.32 -20.38
CA ASP A 34 0.69 6.88 -21.40
C ASP A 34 1.47 6.35 -22.61
N GLY A 35 1.27 5.08 -22.93
CA GLY A 35 1.92 4.41 -24.05
C GLY A 35 1.04 3.31 -24.61
N SER A 36 1.33 2.86 -25.83
CA SER A 36 0.52 1.89 -26.59
C SER A 36 0.45 0.48 -25.97
N ASN A 37 1.18 0.20 -24.89
CA ASN A 37 1.19 -1.12 -24.26
C ASN A 37 0.22 -1.14 -23.09
N ASP A 38 -0.71 -2.09 -23.11
CA ASP A 38 -1.58 -2.37 -21.98
C ASP A 38 -0.76 -2.59 -20.70
N PRO A 39 -1.23 -2.09 -19.54
CA PRO A 39 -0.47 -2.24 -18.32
C PRO A 39 -0.27 -3.71 -17.98
N LYS A 40 0.98 -4.07 -17.71
CA LYS A 40 1.38 -5.45 -17.48
C LYS A 40 0.82 -5.97 -16.15
N VAL A 41 0.08 -7.08 -16.19
CA VAL A 41 -0.31 -7.84 -15.00
C VAL A 41 0.93 -8.40 -14.33
N ARG A 42 1.05 -8.18 -13.02
CA ARG A 42 2.18 -8.61 -12.21
C ARG A 42 1.68 -9.23 -10.90
N PRO A 43 2.43 -10.21 -10.35
CA PRO A 43 2.23 -10.58 -8.96
C PRO A 43 2.45 -9.36 -8.05
N ALA A 44 1.57 -9.17 -7.09
CA ALA A 44 1.63 -8.12 -6.09
C ALA A 44 1.42 -8.72 -4.70
N LEU A 45 2.18 -8.26 -3.73
CA LEU A 45 2.04 -8.68 -2.35
C LEU A 45 1.10 -7.72 -1.62
N VAL A 46 0.07 -8.27 -0.97
CA VAL A 46 -0.82 -7.55 -0.05
C VAL A 46 -0.06 -7.31 1.25
N LEU A 47 0.27 -6.06 1.53
CA LEU A 47 0.95 -5.65 2.77
C LEU A 47 -0.03 -5.29 3.88
N ASP A 48 -1.20 -4.78 3.50
CA ASP A 48 -2.27 -4.43 4.44
C ASP A 48 -3.62 -4.42 3.72
N VAL A 49 -4.68 -4.63 4.49
CA VAL A 49 -6.06 -4.44 4.06
C VAL A 49 -6.73 -3.53 5.10
N GLU A 50 -7.09 -2.32 4.68
CA GLU A 50 -7.73 -1.33 5.52
C GLU A 50 -9.21 -1.20 5.11
N GLU A 51 -10.09 -1.15 6.10
CA GLU A 51 -11.52 -0.85 5.91
C GLU A 51 -11.81 0.58 6.37
N THR A 52 -12.63 1.27 5.59
CA THR A 52 -13.02 2.67 5.80
C THR A 52 -14.50 2.84 5.47
N ASP A 53 -15.08 3.99 5.83
CA ASP A 53 -16.47 4.31 5.51
C ASP A 53 -16.77 4.31 3.99
N VAL A 54 -15.73 4.47 3.15
CA VAL A 54 -15.85 4.49 1.68
C VAL A 54 -15.51 3.15 1.03
N GLY A 55 -15.23 2.11 1.81
CA GLY A 55 -14.95 0.75 1.33
C GLY A 55 -13.63 0.18 1.83
N ARG A 56 -13.25 -0.96 1.23
CA ARG A 56 -12.05 -1.73 1.58
C ARG A 56 -10.93 -1.50 0.58
N PHE A 57 -9.71 -1.35 1.10
CA PHE A 57 -8.53 -1.01 0.32
C PHE A 57 -7.36 -1.94 0.66
N ALA A 58 -6.61 -2.35 -0.35
CA ALA A 58 -5.37 -3.09 -0.18
C ALA A 58 -4.15 -2.22 -0.48
N SER A 59 -3.15 -2.30 0.39
CA SER A 59 -1.82 -1.76 0.12
C SER A 59 -0.97 -2.82 -0.58
N LEU A 60 -0.73 -2.66 -1.88
CA LEU A 60 -0.04 -3.64 -2.73
C LEU A 60 1.40 -3.24 -3.04
N ALA A 61 2.34 -4.18 -2.92
CA ALA A 61 3.71 -4.03 -3.40
C ALA A 61 3.94 -4.86 -4.66
N TYR A 62 4.38 -4.23 -5.76
CA TYR A 62 4.62 -4.98 -7.00
C TYR A 62 5.82 -5.94 -6.88
N GLY A 63 5.70 -7.09 -7.54
CA GLY A 63 6.76 -8.06 -7.74
C GLY A 63 7.67 -7.72 -8.93
N THR A 64 8.96 -7.95 -8.75
CA THR A 64 9.97 -7.87 -9.82
C THR A 64 10.94 -9.03 -9.74
N SER A 65 11.39 -9.52 -10.90
CA SER A 65 12.48 -10.49 -11.00
C SER A 65 13.86 -9.82 -10.88
N ASN A 66 13.94 -8.49 -10.86
CA ASN A 66 15.21 -7.78 -10.69
C ASN A 66 15.67 -7.85 -9.22
N PRO A 67 16.84 -8.44 -8.94
CA PRO A 67 17.31 -8.62 -7.56
C PRO A 67 17.90 -7.34 -6.95
N ARG A 68 17.94 -6.21 -7.66
CA ARG A 68 18.51 -4.95 -7.15
C ARG A 68 17.43 -4.02 -6.62
N SER A 69 17.67 -3.43 -5.45
CA SER A 69 16.86 -2.34 -4.92
C SER A 69 17.73 -1.42 -4.06
N ARG A 70 17.63 -0.11 -4.29
CA ARG A 70 18.23 0.90 -3.40
C ARG A 70 17.57 0.94 -2.02
N LYS A 71 16.39 0.33 -1.87
CA LYS A 71 15.59 0.29 -0.65
C LYS A 71 15.36 -1.15 -0.17
N ALA A 72 16.45 -1.92 -0.05
CA ALA A 72 16.41 -3.34 0.33
C ALA A 72 15.69 -3.61 1.67
N ALA A 73 15.72 -2.65 2.60
CA ALA A 73 14.99 -2.72 3.88
C ALA A 73 13.46 -2.82 3.73
N TYR A 74 12.90 -2.43 2.58
CA TYR A 74 11.48 -2.53 2.25
C TYR A 74 11.17 -3.66 1.27
N CYS A 75 12.16 -4.49 0.97
CA CYS A 75 11.99 -5.60 0.04
C CYS A 75 11.67 -6.90 0.79
N VAL A 76 10.76 -7.68 0.22
CA VAL A 76 10.46 -9.06 0.60
C VAL A 76 10.87 -9.96 -0.55
N ASP A 77 11.77 -10.91 -0.28
CA ASP A 77 12.30 -11.83 -1.28
C ASP A 77 11.60 -13.19 -1.17
N VAL A 78 11.05 -13.68 -2.27
CA VAL A 78 10.53 -15.04 -2.42
C VAL A 78 11.45 -15.79 -3.37
N ARG A 79 12.35 -16.60 -2.79
CA ARG A 79 13.41 -17.30 -3.55
C ARG A 79 13.35 -18.82 -3.39
N SER A 80 12.97 -19.30 -2.21
CA SER A 80 12.87 -20.73 -1.95
C SER A 80 11.77 -21.35 -2.80
N ASP A 81 11.95 -22.58 -3.25
CA ASP A 81 10.93 -23.26 -4.05
C ASP A 81 9.65 -23.51 -3.24
N LYS A 82 9.78 -23.72 -1.93
CA LYS A 82 8.64 -23.84 -1.01
C LYS A 82 7.79 -22.57 -0.98
N ASP A 83 8.40 -21.41 -0.80
CA ASP A 83 7.66 -20.13 -0.73
C ASP A 83 7.14 -19.72 -2.12
N ARG A 84 7.83 -20.11 -3.19
CA ARG A 84 7.36 -19.92 -4.56
C ARG A 84 6.15 -20.78 -4.88
N ALA A 85 6.15 -22.04 -4.43
CA ALA A 85 5.02 -22.94 -4.61
C ALA A 85 3.77 -22.43 -3.87
N SER A 86 3.93 -21.96 -2.62
CA SER A 86 2.80 -21.42 -1.84
C SER A 86 2.22 -20.10 -2.38
N THR A 87 2.91 -19.44 -3.32
CA THR A 87 2.49 -18.19 -3.96
C THR A 87 2.29 -18.30 -5.47
N ALA A 88 2.31 -19.52 -6.02
CA ALA A 88 2.24 -19.81 -7.45
C ALA A 88 3.24 -19.00 -8.31
N LEU A 89 4.42 -18.68 -7.76
CA LEU A 89 5.44 -17.89 -8.44
C LEU A 89 6.42 -18.78 -9.23
N HIS A 90 6.31 -18.74 -10.55
CA HIS A 90 7.18 -19.48 -11.47
C HIS A 90 8.65 -19.02 -11.49
N ARG A 91 8.99 -17.86 -10.91
CA ARG A 91 10.36 -17.34 -10.80
C ARG A 91 10.60 -16.71 -9.43
N PRO A 92 11.87 -16.69 -8.95
CA PRO A 92 12.25 -15.88 -7.80
C PRO A 92 11.79 -14.44 -7.98
N THR A 93 11.05 -13.93 -7.00
CA THR A 93 10.38 -12.63 -7.09
C THR A 93 10.68 -11.81 -5.85
N ARG A 94 10.98 -10.54 -6.06
CA ARG A 94 11.13 -9.54 -5.01
C ARG A 94 9.95 -8.59 -5.03
N PHE A 95 9.25 -8.48 -3.92
CA PHE A 95 8.22 -7.46 -3.72
C PHE A 95 8.82 -6.21 -3.12
N ASN A 96 8.57 -5.04 -3.72
CA ASN A 96 9.16 -3.77 -3.29
C ASN A 96 8.12 -2.85 -2.62
N ALA A 97 8.04 -2.93 -1.29
CA ALA A 97 7.07 -2.15 -0.49
C ALA A 97 7.37 -0.64 -0.45
N ALA A 98 8.56 -0.20 -0.88
CA ALA A 98 8.88 1.21 -0.98
C ALA A 98 8.15 1.90 -2.16
N ARG A 99 7.56 1.13 -3.07
CA ARG A 99 6.76 1.60 -4.21
C ARG A 99 5.36 0.98 -4.18
N ARG A 100 4.81 0.81 -2.99
CA ARG A 100 3.47 0.28 -2.79
C ARG A 100 2.40 1.28 -3.24
N VAL A 101 1.26 0.76 -3.66
CA VAL A 101 0.05 1.52 -4.03
C VAL A 101 -1.09 1.13 -3.11
N LEU A 102 -2.00 2.06 -2.82
CA LEU A 102 -3.25 1.79 -2.13
C LEU A 102 -4.36 1.73 -3.18
N VAL A 103 -5.10 0.63 -3.25
CA VAL A 103 -6.13 0.40 -4.26
C VAL A 103 -7.42 -0.09 -3.61
N SER A 104 -8.57 0.36 -4.11
CA SER A 104 -9.87 -0.22 -3.72
C SER A 104 -9.92 -1.68 -4.14
N LEU A 105 -10.56 -2.54 -3.34
CA LEU A 105 -10.77 -3.94 -3.70
C LEU A 105 -11.71 -4.12 -4.90
N ASP A 106 -12.49 -3.10 -5.26
CA ASP A 106 -13.35 -3.10 -6.45
C ASP A 106 -12.62 -2.61 -7.72
N HIS A 107 -11.32 -2.33 -7.61
CA HIS A 107 -10.56 -1.80 -8.74
C HIS A 107 -10.43 -2.85 -9.86
N PRO A 108 -10.71 -2.50 -11.13
CA PRO A 108 -10.67 -3.45 -12.27
C PRO A 108 -9.25 -3.94 -12.62
N GLY A 109 -8.25 -3.46 -11.89
CA GLY A 109 -6.86 -3.89 -12.02
C GLY A 109 -6.59 -5.26 -11.39
N PHE A 110 -7.46 -5.78 -10.52
CA PHE A 110 -7.37 -7.16 -10.05
C PHE A 110 -7.72 -8.12 -11.19
N GLU A 111 -6.74 -8.93 -11.59
CA GLU A 111 -6.91 -9.88 -12.69
C GLU A 111 -7.42 -11.20 -12.12
N LEU A 112 -8.68 -11.52 -12.38
CA LEU A 112 -9.27 -12.79 -11.94
C LEU A 112 -8.77 -13.92 -12.84
N SER A 113 -8.33 -15.02 -12.25
CA SER A 113 -8.11 -16.24 -13.02
C SER A 113 -9.45 -16.80 -13.50
N ALA A 114 -9.54 -17.12 -14.80
CA ALA A 114 -10.75 -17.68 -15.41
C ALA A 114 -11.16 -19.03 -14.81
N GLU A 115 -10.21 -19.78 -14.23
CA GLU A 115 -10.46 -21.11 -13.66
C GLU A 115 -10.97 -21.07 -12.22
N ILE A 116 -10.40 -20.18 -11.39
CA ILE A 116 -10.66 -20.14 -9.94
C ILE A 116 -11.45 -18.90 -9.49
N GLY A 117 -11.69 -17.92 -10.36
CA GLY A 117 -12.53 -16.75 -10.09
C GLY A 117 -11.96 -15.75 -9.07
N THR A 118 -10.67 -15.86 -8.74
CA THR A 118 -10.00 -15.00 -7.74
C THR A 118 -8.69 -14.44 -8.31
N PRO A 119 -8.27 -13.23 -7.89
CA PRO A 119 -6.95 -12.70 -8.25
C PRO A 119 -5.86 -13.26 -7.33
N VAL A 120 -6.22 -13.98 -6.26
CA VAL A 120 -5.27 -14.53 -5.29
C VAL A 120 -4.54 -15.72 -5.90
N LEU A 121 -3.23 -15.58 -6.03
CA LEU A 121 -2.30 -16.60 -6.53
C LEU A 121 -1.83 -17.55 -5.41
N GLY A 122 -1.83 -17.07 -4.18
CA GLY A 122 -1.42 -17.83 -3.00
C GLY A 122 -1.03 -16.91 -1.85
N ARG A 123 -0.33 -17.44 -0.85
CA ARG A 123 0.00 -16.70 0.38
C ARG A 123 1.43 -16.95 0.81
N LEU A 124 2.09 -15.90 1.26
CA LEU A 124 3.42 -16.02 1.86
C LEU A 124 3.38 -16.85 3.15
N THR A 125 4.36 -17.74 3.26
CA THR A 125 4.56 -18.59 4.43
C THR A 125 6.00 -18.45 4.94
N GLY A 126 6.23 -18.86 6.19
CA GLY A 126 7.58 -19.00 6.75
C GLY A 126 8.41 -17.69 6.71
N PRO A 127 9.71 -17.78 6.41
CA PRO A 127 10.62 -16.63 6.49
C PRO A 127 10.24 -15.43 5.63
N ALA A 128 9.60 -15.67 4.47
CA ALA A 128 9.13 -14.58 3.60
C ALA A 128 7.98 -13.80 4.26
N SER A 129 7.07 -14.50 4.95
CA SER A 129 5.99 -13.89 5.73
C SER A 129 6.55 -13.10 6.92
N ASP A 130 7.52 -13.65 7.66
CA ASP A 130 8.18 -12.93 8.76
C ASP A 130 8.87 -11.65 8.27
N ARG A 131 9.53 -11.73 7.11
CA ARG A 131 10.16 -10.56 6.48
C ARG A 131 9.13 -9.52 6.10
N MET A 132 7.99 -9.93 5.53
CA MET A 132 6.90 -9.01 5.21
C MET A 132 6.38 -8.31 6.48
N HIS A 133 6.14 -9.02 7.58
CA HIS A 133 5.70 -8.40 8.83
C HIS A 133 6.69 -7.37 9.37
N ARG A 134 8.01 -7.62 9.27
CA ARG A 134 9.03 -6.62 9.63
C ARG A 134 8.98 -5.38 8.74
N VAL A 135 8.81 -5.58 7.43
CA VAL A 135 8.65 -4.47 6.46
C VAL A 135 7.40 -3.66 6.77
N ARG A 136 6.27 -4.33 7.06
CA ARG A 136 5.00 -3.70 7.44
C ARG A 136 5.17 -2.88 8.72
N ALA A 137 5.72 -3.46 9.78
CA ALA A 137 5.96 -2.77 11.05
C ALA A 137 6.80 -1.50 10.87
N ARG A 138 7.86 -1.56 10.04
CA ARG A 138 8.67 -0.39 9.70
C ARG A 138 7.85 0.70 9.01
N ILE A 139 7.01 0.33 8.04
CA ILE A 139 6.17 1.29 7.31
C ILE A 139 5.21 2.00 8.27
N HIS A 140 4.58 1.28 9.20
CA HIS A 140 3.71 1.89 10.20
C HIS A 140 4.48 2.81 11.15
N ALA A 141 5.62 2.35 11.68
CA ALA A 141 6.45 3.17 12.56
C ALA A 141 6.86 4.50 11.89
N GLU A 142 7.28 4.45 10.63
CA GLU A 142 7.63 5.66 9.87
C GLU A 142 6.41 6.56 9.59
N ARG A 143 5.23 5.98 9.32
CA ARG A 143 3.96 6.71 9.17
C ARG A 143 3.60 7.44 10.46
N ASP A 144 3.72 6.76 11.60
CA ASP A 144 3.39 7.31 12.92
C ASP A 144 4.36 8.44 13.29
N ILE A 145 5.67 8.24 13.14
CA ILE A 145 6.68 9.30 13.35
C ILE A 145 6.36 10.53 12.49
N ARG A 146 5.99 10.33 11.21
CA ARG A 146 5.66 11.44 10.31
C ARG A 146 4.37 12.15 10.72
N ARG A 147 3.35 11.41 11.14
CA ARG A 147 2.10 11.97 11.68
C ARG A 147 2.38 12.82 12.92
N ASP A 148 3.22 12.31 13.82
CA ASP A 148 3.63 12.99 15.04
C ASP A 148 4.38 14.29 14.78
N PHE A 149 5.31 14.27 13.81
CA PHE A 149 6.04 15.46 13.39
C PHE A 149 5.12 16.54 12.81
N LEU A 150 4.18 16.17 11.93
CA LEU A 150 3.20 17.10 11.37
C LEU A 150 2.25 17.65 12.45
N GLY A 151 1.82 16.82 13.41
CA GLY A 151 1.01 17.25 14.54
C GLY A 151 1.75 18.23 15.47
N ARG A 152 3.04 17.99 15.75
CA ARG A 152 3.90 18.95 16.45
C ARG A 152 4.03 20.26 15.69
N HIS A 153 4.22 20.21 14.37
CA HIS A 153 4.31 21.43 13.56
C HIS A 153 3.03 22.24 13.59
N ARG A 154 1.85 21.60 13.48
CA ARG A 154 0.54 22.27 13.60
C ARG A 154 0.35 22.94 14.97
N ARG A 155 0.68 22.25 16.06
CA ARG A 155 0.63 22.83 17.42
C ARG A 155 1.57 24.02 17.57
N ASN A 156 2.77 23.93 17.01
CA ASN A 156 3.78 24.99 17.05
C ASN A 156 3.50 26.16 16.08
N ALA A 157 2.64 25.96 15.08
CA ALA A 157 2.19 26.98 14.14
C ALA A 157 0.92 27.70 14.62
N GLY A 158 0.14 27.09 15.52
CA GLY A 158 -1.01 27.72 16.17
C GLY A 158 -0.67 28.69 17.31
N GLY A 159 0.61 28.78 17.69
CA GLY A 159 1.09 29.88 18.51
C GLY A 159 1.52 31.03 17.60
N LEU A 160 0.84 32.17 17.69
CA LEU A 160 1.18 33.42 17.00
C LEU A 160 2.69 33.65 17.18
N ARG A 161 3.48 33.36 16.15
CA ARG A 161 4.92 33.64 16.24
C ARG A 161 5.08 35.12 15.99
N PRO A 162 5.77 35.88 16.86
CA PRO A 162 6.10 37.26 16.57
C PRO A 162 6.94 37.27 15.28
N VAL A 163 6.36 37.77 14.19
CA VAL A 163 7.07 37.99 12.95
C VAL A 163 7.51 39.44 12.95
N THR A 164 8.82 39.66 12.90
CA THR A 164 9.37 41.00 12.71
C THR A 164 9.31 41.35 11.22
N VAL A 165 8.51 42.34 10.86
CA VAL A 165 8.36 42.79 9.48
C VAL A 165 9.20 44.04 9.26
N GLU A 166 10.16 43.99 8.34
CA GLU A 166 10.88 45.18 7.88
C GLU A 166 10.07 45.85 6.77
N ARG A 167 9.46 47.02 7.03
CA ARG A 167 8.86 47.84 5.98
C ARG A 167 9.90 48.80 5.41
N ARG A 168 10.27 48.61 4.13
CA ARG A 168 11.12 49.54 3.39
C ARG A 168 10.29 50.49 2.54
N SER A 169 10.40 51.80 2.81
CA SER A 169 9.93 52.87 1.94
C SER A 169 11.12 53.47 1.19
N LYS A 170 10.95 53.80 -0.10
CA LYS A 170 12.01 54.31 -0.99
C LYS A 170 12.70 55.59 -0.51
N PHE A 171 12.17 56.31 0.49
CA PHE A 171 12.67 57.65 0.85
C PHE A 171 12.92 57.95 2.33
N ARG A 172 12.76 57.04 3.31
CA ARG A 172 13.29 57.25 4.70
C ARG A 172 13.28 55.99 5.60
N LYS A 173 14.08 56.09 6.67
CA LYS A 173 14.60 55.08 7.64
C LYS A 173 13.67 53.92 8.02
N THR A 174 14.29 52.74 8.06
CA THR A 174 13.79 51.44 8.54
C THR A 174 13.23 51.52 9.97
N LYS A 175 11.95 51.16 10.14
CA LYS A 175 11.35 50.83 11.44
C LYS A 175 11.14 49.32 11.50
N TRP A 176 11.54 48.72 12.61
CA TRP A 176 11.27 47.33 12.94
C TRP A 176 9.99 47.28 13.78
N GLU A 177 8.98 46.55 13.32
CA GLU A 177 7.77 46.31 14.09
C GLU A 177 7.56 44.80 14.23
N THR A 178 7.34 44.36 15.47
CA THR A 178 6.99 42.98 15.79
C THR A 178 5.47 42.86 15.75
N ILE A 179 4.96 42.03 14.85
CA ILE A 179 3.53 41.78 14.72
C ILE A 179 3.27 40.33 15.15
N ASN A 180 2.28 40.15 16.03
CA ASN A 180 1.74 38.83 16.32
C ASN A 180 0.72 38.51 15.22
N VAL A 181 0.96 37.45 14.46
CA VAL A 181 0.09 36.98 13.37
C VAL A 181 -0.54 35.65 13.74
#